data_AF-A0A945Q2G5-F1
#
_entry.id   AF-A0A945Q2G5-F1
#
_cell.length_a   1.000
_cell.length_b   1.000
_cell.length_c   1.000
_cell.angle_alpha   90.00
_cell.angle_beta   90.00
_cell.angle_gamma   90.00
#
_symmetry.space_group_name_H-M   'P 1'
#
loop_
_entity.id
_entity.type
_entity.pdbx_description
1 polymer ?
#
loop_
_entity_poly.entity_id
_entity_poly.type
_entity_poly.pdbx_seq_one_letter_code
_entity_poly.pdbx_strand_id
1 'polypeptide(L)'
;MNKNNYAVIMAGGIGSRFWPMSKSSFPKQFLDILGTGETLIQQTFNRLERICPPENILIVTNTNYKNLCLEQLPNVVESNILCEPAMRNTAPCVAYAAFKIQSMNEDANMIIA
;
A
#
# COMPACT_ATOMS: atom_id res chain seq x y z
N MET A 1 15.61 9.69 -10.32
CA MET A 1 14.28 9.19 -9.92
C MET A 1 13.22 9.95 -10.68
N ASN A 2 12.26 9.29 -11.34
CA ASN A 2 11.24 9.98 -12.14
C ASN A 2 10.12 10.50 -11.22
N LYS A 3 9.91 11.82 -11.18
CA LYS A 3 8.89 12.48 -10.33
C LYS A 3 7.46 12.29 -10.84
N ASN A 4 7.30 11.86 -12.09
CA ASN A 4 5.98 11.52 -12.64
C ASN A 4 5.59 10.08 -12.32
N ASN A 5 6.49 9.25 -11.77
CA ASN A 5 6.12 7.91 -11.35
C ASN A 5 5.44 8.00 -9.97
N TYR A 6 4.28 7.35 -9.86
CA TYR A 6 3.56 7.12 -8.62
C TYR A 6 3.36 5.62 -8.44
N ALA A 7 3.61 5.12 -7.25
CA ALA A 7 3.40 3.71 -6.95
C ALA A 7 2.23 3.53 -5.99
N VAL A 8 1.49 2.46 -6.18
CA VAL A 8 0.31 2.14 -5.37
C VAL A 8 0.45 0.73 -4.84
N ILE A 9 0.54 0.62 -3.51
CA ILE A 9 0.56 -0.64 -2.79
C ILE A 9 -0.87 -1.01 -2.39
N MET A 10 -1.37 -2.15 -2.89
CA MET A 10 -2.71 -2.63 -2.57
C MET A 10 -2.71 -3.52 -1.32
N ALA A 11 -3.02 -2.94 -0.17
CA ALA A 11 -2.92 -3.55 1.16
C ALA A 11 -4.29 -3.88 1.80
N GLY A 12 -5.32 -4.18 1.01
CA GLY A 12 -6.68 -4.46 1.51
C GLY A 12 -7.00 -5.94 1.80
N GLY A 13 -6.21 -6.89 1.29
CA GLY A 13 -6.52 -8.32 1.41
C GLY A 13 -6.17 -8.91 2.77
N ILE A 14 -7.02 -9.79 3.31
CA ILE A 14 -6.74 -10.47 4.59
C ILE A 14 -5.58 -11.45 4.41
N GLY A 15 -5.65 -12.36 3.43
CA GLY A 15 -4.64 -13.41 3.24
C GLY A 15 -4.95 -14.73 3.93
N SER A 16 -6.22 -15.18 3.87
CA SER A 16 -6.73 -16.37 4.58
C SER A 16 -5.95 -17.67 4.36
N ARG A 17 -5.21 -17.81 3.25
CA ARG A 17 -4.34 -18.98 3.00
C ARG A 17 -3.16 -19.09 3.97
N PHE A 18 -2.81 -17.99 4.64
CA PHE A 18 -1.75 -17.94 5.66
C PHE A 18 -2.29 -18.12 7.07
N TRP A 19 -3.53 -18.61 7.25
CA TRP A 19 -4.01 -18.98 8.57
C TRP A 19 -3.12 -20.10 9.17
N PRO A 20 -2.76 -20.06 10.47
CA PRO A 20 -3.26 -19.16 11.52
C PRO A 20 -2.51 -17.83 11.67
N MET A 21 -1.46 -17.60 10.89
CA MET A 21 -0.62 -16.40 10.98
C MET A 21 -1.39 -15.14 10.55
N SER A 22 -2.14 -15.23 9.46
CA SER A 22 -2.92 -14.12 8.93
C SER A 22 -4.37 -14.15 9.40
N LYS A 23 -4.82 -13.04 9.99
CA LYS A 23 -6.16 -12.88 10.55
C LYS A 23 -6.76 -11.54 10.12
N SER A 24 -8.07 -11.38 10.27
CA SER A 24 -8.74 -10.11 9.95
C SER A 24 -8.20 -8.90 10.72
N SER A 25 -7.66 -9.11 11.93
CA SER A 25 -7.03 -8.06 12.75
C SER A 25 -5.57 -7.78 12.38
N PHE A 26 -4.88 -8.75 11.77
CA PHE A 26 -3.48 -8.62 11.35
C PHE A 26 -3.27 -9.38 10.02
N PRO A 27 -3.61 -8.73 8.89
CA PRO A 27 -3.50 -9.31 7.56
C PRO A 27 -2.07 -9.65 7.11
N LYS A 28 -1.98 -10.46 6.03
CA LYS A 28 -0.70 -11.02 5.55
C LYS A 28 0.38 -10.00 5.23
N GLN A 29 0.00 -8.82 4.75
CA GLN A 29 0.93 -7.78 4.31
C GLN A 29 1.77 -7.22 5.48
N PHE A 30 1.28 -7.37 6.70
CA PHE A 30 1.97 -6.95 7.92
C PHE A 30 2.77 -8.09 8.57
N LEU A 31 2.88 -9.25 7.92
CA LEU A 31 3.68 -10.37 8.39
C LEU A 31 5.05 -10.38 7.72
N ASP A 32 6.08 -10.74 8.47
CA ASP A 32 7.35 -11.24 7.93
C ASP A 32 7.22 -12.74 7.65
N ILE A 33 6.66 -13.06 6.49
CA ILE A 33 6.43 -14.46 6.07
C ILE A 33 7.74 -15.12 5.60
N LEU A 34 8.72 -14.33 5.18
CA LEU A 34 9.98 -14.82 4.61
C LEU A 34 11.08 -14.97 5.67
N GLY A 35 10.87 -14.48 6.89
CA GLY A 35 11.84 -14.51 7.98
C GLY A 35 13.02 -13.58 7.74
N THR A 36 12.82 -12.49 6.99
CA THR A 36 13.89 -11.55 6.63
C THR A 36 14.07 -10.42 7.64
N GLY A 37 13.20 -10.34 8.65
CA GLY A 37 13.11 -9.22 9.60
C GLY A 37 12.27 -8.05 9.08
N GLU A 38 11.66 -8.17 7.90
CA GLU A 38 10.82 -7.13 7.28
C GLU A 38 9.48 -7.70 6.86
N THR A 39 8.41 -6.96 7.10
CA THR A 39 7.07 -7.37 6.66
C THR A 39 6.90 -7.22 5.15
N LEU A 40 5.95 -7.94 4.55
CA LEU A 40 5.72 -7.88 3.10
C LEU A 40 5.45 -6.45 2.59
N ILE A 41 4.76 -5.63 3.38
CA ILE A 41 4.49 -4.23 3.03
C ILE A 41 5.77 -3.38 3.07
N GLN A 42 6.64 -3.59 4.06
CA GLN A 42 7.94 -2.90 4.17
C GLN A 42 8.85 -3.26 2.99
N GLN A 43 8.97 -4.55 2.67
CA GLN A 43 9.75 -5.01 1.52
C GLN A 43 9.23 -4.41 0.20
N THR A 44 7.91 -4.31 0.05
CA THR A 44 7.29 -3.70 -1.13
C THR A 44 7.58 -2.20 -1.21
N PHE A 45 7.43 -1.48 -0.10
CA PHE A 45 7.73 -0.06 -0.01
C PHE A 45 9.20 0.24 -0.34
N ASN A 46 10.15 -0.45 0.30
CA ASN A 46 11.59 -0.29 0.08
C ASN A 46 12.01 -0.57 -1.37
N ARG A 47 11.32 -1.48 -2.07
CA ARG A 47 11.54 -1.74 -3.50
C ARG A 47 11.05 -0.60 -4.37
N LEU A 48 9.91 0.01 -4.03
CA LEU A 48 9.31 1.13 -4.76
C LEU A 48 10.06 2.44 -4.55
N GLU A 49 10.71 2.63 -3.40
CA GLU A 49 11.65 3.72 -3.13
C GLU A 49 12.90 3.70 -4.02
N ARG A 50 13.05 2.72 -4.91
CA ARG A 50 14.10 2.74 -5.95
C ARG A 50 13.58 3.24 -7.29
N ILE A 51 12.25 3.42 -7.42
CA ILE A 51 11.55 3.69 -8.67
C ILE A 51 10.90 5.08 -8.67
N CYS A 52 10.27 5.48 -7.56
CA CYS A 52 9.66 6.80 -7.37
C CYS A 52 9.96 7.38 -5.99
N PRO A 53 9.90 8.72 -5.82
CA PRO A 53 10.08 9.35 -4.52
C PRO A 53 9.12 8.78 -3.47
N PRO A 54 9.50 8.67 -2.18
CA PRO A 54 8.62 8.16 -1.12
C PRO A 54 7.29 8.92 -1.03
N GLU A 55 7.29 10.23 -1.28
CA GLU A 55 6.09 11.08 -1.31
C GLU A 55 5.11 10.73 -2.45
N ASN A 56 5.55 9.94 -3.44
CA ASN A 56 4.74 9.44 -4.55
C ASN A 56 4.30 7.97 -4.36
N ILE A 57 4.58 7.36 -3.21
CA ILE A 57 4.09 6.02 -2.87
C ILE A 57 2.80 6.15 -2.07
N LEU A 58 1.72 5.58 -2.60
CA LEU A 58 0.41 5.53 -1.97
C LEU A 58 0.10 4.10 -1.52
N ILE A 59 -0.61 3.99 -0.39
CA ILE A 59 -1.06 2.71 0.16
C ILE A 59 -2.57 2.74 0.14
N VAL A 60 -3.19 1.84 -0.61
CA VAL A 60 -4.65 1.65 -0.58
C VAL A 60 -4.96 0.50 0.35
N THR A 61 -5.73 0.75 1.40
CA THR A 61 -6.00 -0.22 2.46
C THR A 61 -7.40 -0.03 3.02
N ASN A 62 -7.88 -0.99 3.83
CA ASN A 62 -9.14 -0.78 4.56
C ASN A 62 -8.92 0.20 5.73
N THR A 63 -9.94 1.00 6.06
CA THR A 63 -9.90 1.93 7.21
C THR A 63 -9.42 1.29 8.52
N ASN A 64 -9.73 0.01 8.75
CA ASN A 64 -9.31 -0.73 9.94
C ASN A 64 -7.78 -0.93 10.05
N TYR A 65 -7.05 -0.79 8.95
CA TYR A 65 -5.62 -1.08 8.87
C TYR A 65 -4.76 0.19 8.75
N LYS A 66 -5.36 1.38 8.77
CA LYS A 66 -4.63 2.66 8.67
C LYS A 66 -3.50 2.74 9.70
N ASN A 67 -3.80 2.43 10.96
CA ASN A 67 -2.81 2.50 12.04
C ASN A 67 -1.69 1.46 11.87
N LEU A 68 -2.00 0.26 11.38
CA LEU A 68 -0.98 -0.75 11.07
C LEU A 68 -0.06 -0.28 9.94
N CYS A 69 -0.58 0.40 8.92
CA CYS A 69 0.24 0.99 7.87
C CYS A 69 1.20 2.05 8.43
N LEU A 70 0.73 2.94 9.31
CA LEU A 70 1.57 3.96 9.93
C LEU A 70 2.65 3.36 10.84
N GLU A 71 2.32 2.31 11.60
CA GLU A 71 3.27 1.60 12.44
C GLU A 71 4.36 0.91 11.60
N GLN A 72 3.96 0.28 10.49
CA GLN A 72 4.85 -0.52 9.65
C GLN A 72 5.69 0.34 8.68
N LEU A 73 5.19 1.52 8.30
CA LEU A 73 5.83 2.43 7.36
C LEU A 73 5.96 3.83 7.99
N PRO A 74 6.88 4.05 8.95
CA PRO A 74 6.97 5.31 9.69
C PRO A 74 7.33 6.52 8.80
N ASN A 75 7.92 6.29 7.63
CA ASN A 75 8.30 7.34 6.68
C ASN A 75 7.20 7.67 5.66
N VAL A 76 6.06 7.00 5.72
CA VAL A 76 4.95 7.26 4.79
C VAL A 76 4.26 8.57 5.12
N VAL A 77 3.92 9.34 4.09
CA VAL A 77 3.04 10.50 4.26
C VAL A 77 1.63 9.99 4.59
N GLU A 78 1.06 10.40 5.73
CA GLU A 78 -0.26 9.91 6.16
C GLU A 78 -1.36 10.15 5.11
N SER A 79 -1.31 11.27 4.40
CA SER A 79 -2.26 11.60 3.32
C SER A 79 -2.17 10.67 2.10
N ASN A 80 -1.11 9.86 2.00
CA ASN A 80 -0.94 8.84 0.97
C ASN A 80 -1.52 7.48 1.38
N ILE A 81 -2.03 7.33 2.61
CA ILE A 81 -2.77 6.13 3.03
C ILE A 81 -4.25 6.32 2.69
N LEU A 82 -4.66 5.76 1.55
CA LEU A 82 -6.02 5.80 1.05
C LEU A 82 -6.86 4.69 1.69
N CYS A 83 -7.78 5.09 2.56
CA CYS A 83 -8.65 4.17 3.27
C CYS A 83 -9.93 3.87 2.47
N GLU A 84 -10.07 2.63 2.00
CA GLU A 84 -11.29 2.11 1.42
C GLU A 84 -12.32 1.77 2.51
N PRO A 85 -13.58 2.20 2.37
CA PRO A 85 -14.63 1.91 3.35
C PRO A 85 -15.06 0.44 3.34
N ALA A 86 -14.83 -0.26 2.23
CA ALA A 86 -15.16 -1.66 2.07
C ALA A 86 -14.21 -2.32 1.07
N MET A 87 -13.94 -3.60 1.25
CA MET A 87 -13.16 -4.40 0.28
C MET A 87 -14.02 -4.63 -0.98
N ARG A 88 -13.67 -3.97 -2.09
CA ARG A 88 -14.39 -4.09 -3.36
C ARG A 88 -13.52 -4.66 -4.50
N ASN A 89 -12.48 -5.41 -4.14
CA ASN A 89 -11.47 -5.98 -5.04
C ASN A 89 -10.62 -4.91 -5.76
N THR A 90 -9.87 -5.33 -6.78
CA THR A 90 -8.79 -4.55 -7.40
C THR A 90 -9.26 -3.32 -8.17
N ALA A 91 -10.32 -3.42 -8.98
CA ALA A 91 -10.70 -2.32 -9.86
C ALA A 91 -11.09 -1.03 -9.11
N PRO A 92 -11.93 -1.06 -8.05
CA PRO A 92 -12.23 0.13 -7.25
C PRO A 92 -11.02 0.69 -6.51
N CYS A 93 -10.14 -0.18 -6.00
CA CYS A 93 -8.88 0.21 -5.36
C CYS A 93 -7.98 0.99 -6.33
N VAL A 94 -7.78 0.47 -7.55
CA VAL A 94 -7.00 1.14 -8.60
C VAL A 94 -7.67 2.44 -9.02
N ALA A 95 -8.99 2.45 -9.22
CA ALA A 95 -9.71 3.66 -9.61
C ALA A 95 -9.57 4.78 -8.55
N TYR A 96 -9.71 4.45 -7.27
CA TYR A 96 -9.57 5.41 -6.19
C TYR A 96 -8.16 6.04 -6.18
N ALA A 97 -7.12 5.22 -6.27
CA ALA A 97 -5.76 5.72 -6.33
C ALA A 97 -5.46 6.50 -7.62
N ALA A 98 -6.01 6.09 -8.76
CA ALA A 98 -5.84 6.78 -10.03
C ALA A 98 -6.44 8.19 -9.99
N PHE A 99 -7.67 8.36 -9.50
CA PHE A 99 -8.29 9.68 -9.35
C PHE A 99 -7.53 10.55 -8.35
N LYS A 100 -7.02 9.97 -7.26
CA LYS A 100 -6.18 10.69 -6.30
C LYS A 100 -4.89 11.17 -6.95
N ILE A 101 -4.18 10.31 -7.67
CA ILE A 101 -2.92 10.63 -8.34
C ILE A 101 -3.15 11.67 -9.44
N GLN A 102 -4.18 11.51 -10.26
CA GLN A 102 -4.55 12.47 -11.31
C GLN A 102 -4.79 13.87 -10.74
N SER A 103 -5.40 13.99 -9.55
CA SER A 103 -5.59 15.30 -8.89
C SER A 103 -4.29 15.95 -8.40
N MET A 104 -3.20 15.20 -8.29
CA MET A 104 -1.89 15.68 -7.85
C MET A 104 -0.93 15.91 -9.03
N ASN A 105 -1.02 15.08 -10.07
CA ASN A 105 -0.18 15.16 -11.26
C ASN A 105 -0.93 14.54 -12.47
N GLU A 106 -1.25 15.36 -13.46
CA GLU A 106 -1.96 14.96 -14.67
C GLU A 106 -1.13 14.07 -15.60
N ASP A 107 0.21 14.18 -15.53
CA ASP A 107 1.18 13.43 -16.36
C ASP A 107 1.71 12.17 -15.65
N ALA A 108 1.03 11.72 -14.59
CA ALA A 108 1.50 10.64 -13.74
C ALA A 108 1.50 9.27 -14.46
N ASN A 109 2.62 8.55 -14.31
CA ASN A 109 2.71 7.12 -14.60
C ASN A 109 2.43 6.33 -13.33
N MET A 110 1.35 5.54 -13.33
CA MET A 110 0.92 4.76 -12.17
C MET A 110 1.48 3.33 -12.23
N ILE A 111 2.15 2.91 -11.15
CA ILE A 111 2.72 1.58 -10.97
C ILE A 111 1.93 0.87 -9.88
N ILE A 112 1.37 -0.31 -10.18
CA ILE A 112 0.59 -1.10 -9.22
C ILE A 112 1.45 -2.21 -8.61
N ALA A 113 1.42 -2.33 -7.28
CA ALA A 113 2.16 -3.32 -6.50
C ALA A 113 1.27 -4.06 -5.48
#